data_AF-A0A947APA9-F1
#
_entry.id   AF-A0A947APA9-F1
#
_cell.length_a   1.000
_cell.length_b   1.000
_cell.length_c   1.000
_cell.angle_alpha   90.00
_cell.angle_beta   90.00
_cell.angle_gamma   90.00
#
_symmetry.space_group_name_H-M   'P 1'
#
loop_
_entity.id
_entity.type
_entity.pdbx_description
1 polymer ?
#
loop_
_entity_poly.entity_id
_entity_poly.type
_entity_poly.pdbx_seq_one_letter_code
_entity_poly.pdbx_strand_id
1 'polypeptide(L)' 'MEGTSFKALVITETEDKKYLRQICDKTVDDLPPGDVIIQVHYSSLNYKDALSASGNKGVTRNYPHT' A
#
# COMPACT_ATOMS: atom_id res chain seq x y z
N MET A 1 6.23 8.17 -17.72
CA MET A 1 6.74 6.85 -17.23
C MET A 1 5.62 5.82 -17.31
N GLU A 2 4.78 5.86 -18.35
CA GLU A 2 3.67 4.90 -18.53
C GLU A 2 4.20 3.47 -18.59
N GLY A 3 3.48 2.52 -18.00
CA GLY A 3 3.85 1.11 -17.97
C GLY A 3 5.11 0.76 -17.15
N THR A 4 5.73 1.72 -16.46
CA THR A 4 6.87 1.43 -15.57
C THR A 4 6.39 0.68 -14.33
N SER A 5 6.95 -0.49 -14.05
CA SER A 5 6.57 -1.30 -12.90
C SER A 5 7.41 -1.01 -11.64
N PHE A 6 6.80 -1.19 -10.48
CA PHE A 6 7.43 -1.07 -9.17
C PHE A 6 6.81 -2.03 -8.16
N LYS A 7 7.53 -2.30 -7.06
CA LYS A 7 7.03 -3.16 -5.98
C LYS A 7 6.32 -2.33 -4.91
N ALA A 8 5.16 -2.79 -4.49
CA ALA A 8 4.36 -2.20 -3.43
C ALA A 8 4.01 -3.23 -2.36
N LEU A 9 4.05 -2.84 -1.08
CA LEU A 9 3.45 -3.62 -0.01
C LEU A 9 1.95 -3.28 0.04
N VAL A 10 1.10 -4.26 -0.22
CA VAL A 10 -0.35 -4.09 -0.26
C VAL A 10 -0.98 -4.89 0.87
N ILE A 11 -1.94 -4.28 1.56
CA ILE A 11 -2.73 -4.95 2.58
C ILE A 11 -4.19 -5.07 2.12
N THR A 12 -4.71 -6.29 2.12
CA THR A 12 -6.10 -6.61 1.77
C THR A 12 -6.85 -7.18 2.98
N GLU A 13 -8.14 -6.85 3.11
CA GLU A 13 -9.05 -7.48 4.07
C GLU A 13 -9.75 -8.67 3.37
N THR A 14 -9.65 -9.87 3.94
CA THR A 14 -10.37 -11.05 3.45
C THR A 14 -11.76 -11.14 4.08
N GLU A 15 -12.62 -12.00 3.54
CA GLU A 15 -13.99 -12.23 4.04
C GLU A 15 -14.03 -12.61 5.54
N ASP A 16 -12.99 -13.28 6.04
CA ASP A 16 -12.80 -13.67 7.44
C ASP A 16 -12.34 -12.52 8.36
N LYS A 17 -12.29 -11.27 7.88
CA LYS A 17 -11.66 -10.11 8.57
C LYS A 17 -10.18 -10.35 8.91
N LYS A 18 -9.49 -11.17 8.11
CA LYS A 18 -8.04 -11.33 8.21
C LYS A 18 -7.37 -10.34 7.27
N TYR A 19 -6.20 -9.84 7.68
CA TYR A 19 -5.43 -8.86 6.91
C TYR A 19 -4.21 -9.54 6.30
N LEU A 20 -4.24 -9.69 4.98
CA LEU A 20 -3.15 -10.26 4.20
C LEU A 20 -2.20 -9.14 3.77
N ARG A 21 -0.90 -9.36 3.97
CA ARG A 21 0.17 -8.43 3.55
C ARG A 21 0.96 -9.11 2.45
N GLN A 22 1.09 -8.45 1.31
CA GLN A 22 1.79 -9.02 0.16
C GLN A 22 2.60 -7.95 -0.57
N ILE A 23 3.79 -8.33 -1.04
CA ILE A 23 4.53 -7.52 -2.01
C ILE A 23 3.98 -7.85 -3.39
N CYS A 24 3.45 -6.84 -4.07
CA CYS A 24 2.88 -6.96 -5.41
C CYS A 24 3.62 -6.03 -6.38
N ASP A 25 3.71 -6.41 -7.64
CA ASP A 25 4.12 -5.50 -8.71
C ASP A 25 2.91 -4.64 -9.12
N LYS A 26 3.12 -3.33 -9.23
CA LYS A 26 2.18 -2.33 -9.71
C LYS A 26 2.82 -1.52 -10.83
N THR A 27 2.04 -0.83 -11.63
CA THR A 27 2.55 0.12 -12.63
C THR A 27 2.32 1.55 -12.17
N VAL A 28 3.08 2.50 -12.73
CA VAL A 28 2.85 3.94 -12.52
C VAL A 28 1.40 4.34 -12.84
N ASP A 29 0.73 3.62 -13.74
CA ASP A 29 -0.66 3.87 -14.13
C ASP A 29 -1.66 3.44 -13.03
N ASP A 30 -1.25 2.61 -12.07
CA ASP A 30 -2.04 2.25 -10.88
C ASP A 30 -2.01 3.34 -9.79
N LEU A 31 -1.17 4.38 -9.95
CA LEU A 31 -1.06 5.46 -8.98
C LEU A 31 -2.28 6.42 -9.09
N PRO A 32 -2.71 7.02 -7.98
CA PRO A 32 -3.71 8.08 -8.03
C PRO A 32 -3.20 9.27 -8.83
N PRO A 33 -4.11 10.11 -9.38
CA PRO A 33 -3.72 11.29 -10.13
C PRO A 33 -2.88 12.25 -9.28
N GLY A 34 -1.81 12.78 -9.87
CA GLY A 34 -0.91 13.73 -9.24
C GLY A 34 0.17 14.24 -10.20
N ASP A 35 0.88 15.31 -9.81
CA ASP A 35 1.80 16.01 -10.70
C ASP A 35 3.27 15.58 -10.54
N VAL A 36 3.59 14.81 -9.49
CA VAL A 36 4.97 14.45 -9.12
C VAL A 36 5.08 12.95 -8.88
N ILE A 37 6.09 12.34 -9.49
CA ILE A 37 6.46 10.93 -9.27
C ILE A 37 7.80 10.88 -8.55
N ILE A 38 7.87 10.07 -7.49
CA ILE A 38 9.08 9.89 -6.68
C ILE A 38 9.50 8.42 -6.75
N GLN A 39 10.73 8.17 -7.20
CA GLN A 39 11.35 6.85 -7.09
C GLN A 39 11.92 6.67 -5.69
N VAL A 40 11.18 5.96 -4.83
CA VAL A 40 11.57 5.73 -3.43
C VAL A 40 12.66 4.66 -3.36
N HIS A 41 13.84 5.03 -2.88
CA HIS A 41 14.93 4.08 -2.58
C HIS A 41 14.87 3.55 -1.14
N TYR A 42 14.46 4.40 -0.20
CA TYR A 42 14.41 4.09 1.23
C TYR A 42 13.21 4.76 1.87
N SER A 43 12.62 4.08 2.84
CA SER A 43 11.57 4.61 3.71
C SER A 43 11.79 4.09 5.13
N SER A 44 11.18 4.77 6.10
CA SER A 44 11.13 4.33 7.49
C SER A 44 9.81 3.62 7.79
N LEU A 45 9.82 2.74 8.79
CA LEU A 45 8.59 2.22 9.38
C LEU A 45 8.17 3.08 10.57
N ASN A 46 6.89 3.44 10.60
CA ASN A 46 6.23 4.03 11.75
C ASN A 46 5.37 2.98 12.48
N TYR A 47 5.13 3.21 13.77
CA TYR A 47 4.25 2.34 14.56
C TYR A 47 2.82 2.26 13.98
N LYS A 48 2.30 3.36 13.42
CA LYS A 48 0.97 3.37 12.82
C LYS A 48 0.87 2.50 11.56
N ASP A 49 1.99 2.26 10.88
CA ASP A 49 2.01 1.43 9.68
C ASP A 49 1.75 -0.03 10.07
N ALA A 50 2.31 -0.48 11.19
CA ALA A 50 2.02 -1.80 11.76
C ALA A 50 0.56 -1.91 12.22
N LEU A 51 0.01 -0.87 12.88
CA LEU A 51 -1.40 -0.84 13.26
C LEU A 51 -2.33 -0.93 12.04
N SER A 52 -2.02 -0.15 11.00
CA SER A 52 -2.74 -0.16 9.73
C SER A 52 -2.72 -1.54 9.07
N ALA A 53 -1.53 -2.14 8.97
CA ALA A 53 -1.32 -3.45 8.37
C ALA A 53 -1.96 -4.60 9.16
N SER A 54 -2.21 -4.40 10.46
CA SER A 54 -2.90 -5.36 11.33
C SER A 54 -4.42 -5.25 11.34
N GLY A 55 -5.01 -4.25 10.68
CA GLY A 55 -6.47 -4.11 10.61
C GLY A 55 -7.10 -3.09 11.54
N ASN A 56 -6.33 -2.17 12.11
CA ASN A 56 -6.89 -1.17 13.00
C ASN A 56 -7.74 -0.15 12.22
N LYS A 57 -9.08 -0.27 12.31
CA LYS A 57 -10.03 0.60 11.60
C LYS A 57 -10.03 2.06 12.05
N GLY A 58 -9.40 2.37 13.19
CA GLY A 58 -9.12 3.74 13.62
C GLY A 58 -8.00 4.41 12.82
N VAL A 59 -7.11 3.62 12.22
CA VAL A 59 -5.99 4.10 11.38
C VAL A 59 -6.35 3.99 9.90
N THR A 60 -6.83 2.82 9.46
CA THR A 60 -7.20 2.58 8.05
C THR A 60 -8.63 2.10 7.93
N ARG A 61 -9.44 2.87 7.20
CA ARG A 61 -10.88 2.61 7.08
C ARG A 61 -11.24 1.70 5.90
N ASN A 62 -10.50 1.81 4.81
CA ASN A 62 -10.77 1.11 3.55
C ASN A 62 -9.55 0.27 3.16
N TYR A 63 -9.82 -0.96 2.72
CA TYR A 63 -8.83 -1.87 2.13
C TYR A 63 -9.26 -2.17 0.67
N PRO A 64 -8.32 -2.44 -0.25
CA PRO A 64 -6.87 -2.49 -0.05
C PRO A 64 -6.26 -1.12 0.26
N HIS A 65 -5.20 -1.10 1.07
CA HIS A 65 -4.36 0.08 1.23
C HIS A 65 -2.90 -0.25 0.90
N THR A 66 -2.21 0.77 0.40
CA THR A 66 -0.78 0.81 0.09
C THR A 66 -0.10 1.83 0.98
#